data_AF-A0AA43P8Y8-F1
#
_entry.id   AF-A0AA43P8Y8-F1
#
_cell.length_a   1.000
_cell.length_b   1.000
_cell.length_c   1.000
_cell.angle_alpha   90.00
_cell.angle_beta   90.00
_cell.angle_gamma   90.00
#
_symmetry.space_group_name_H-M   'P 1'
#
loop_
_entity.id
_entity.type
_entity.pdbx_description
1 polymer ?
#
loop_
_entity_poly.entity_id
_entity_poly.type
_entity_poly.pdbx_seq_one_letter_code
_entity_poly.pdbx_strand_id
1 'polypeptide(L)'
;MKRRMLAILAAVLVACAIIVAMTCPAALAAEQLLRANGKHHNYFLDGKPYVIGVNAESRSGKFYYCRQIERMTDYKVTETTTVENTEAARRLAWLLSEYQHDGEPVLTYAAIGVLVHRNYDDQKVWARHEQYLFSAMDGLESKVNELWEEAANKLPVSSRVTRDDRQGLRSGSLFVQLLDASGQPVEGVFTATIEGPAVFDEDDEPTAVGWAELEGTTVYWHATGAGEVNIKVGYQSVGLDEAVTAQKMMVLNDVVEREDSLLTFNVDNLYAPEQEMPQTGSSMGLVLGLAAAVMCCGAFMLYAVRRR
;
A
#
# COMPACT_ATOMS: atom_id res chain seq x y z
N MET A 1 14.97 -7.23 5.79
CA MET A 1 14.78 -6.57 7.11
C MET A 1 14.98 -5.06 7.06
N LYS A 2 16.14 -4.51 6.64
CA LYS A 2 16.37 -3.05 6.64
C LYS A 2 15.41 -2.23 5.75
N ARG A 3 15.07 -2.70 4.53
CA ARG A 3 14.07 -2.05 3.65
C ARG A 3 12.63 -2.14 4.20
N ARG A 4 12.27 -3.26 4.83
CA ARG A 4 10.96 -3.49 5.48
C ARG A 4 10.75 -2.58 6.70
N MET A 5 11.79 -2.37 7.51
CA MET A 5 11.75 -1.48 8.67
C MET A 5 11.67 0.00 8.27
N LEU A 6 12.34 0.40 7.19
CA LEU A 6 12.31 1.77 6.67
C LEU A 6 10.94 2.14 6.05
N ALA A 7 10.28 1.20 5.38
CA ALA A 7 8.95 1.42 4.80
C ALA A 7 7.85 1.55 5.87
N ILE A 8 7.90 0.70 6.92
CA ILE A 8 6.96 0.75 8.06
C ILE A 8 7.15 2.05 8.87
N LEU A 9 8.40 2.49 9.09
CA LEU A 9 8.70 3.76 9.75
C LEU A 9 8.25 5.00 8.96
N ALA A 10 8.25 4.92 7.62
CA ALA A 10 7.73 6.00 6.78
C ALA A 10 6.19 6.07 6.81
N ALA A 11 5.50 4.93 6.88
CA ALA A 11 4.03 4.87 6.94
C ALA A 11 3.46 5.42 8.25
N VAL A 12 4.10 5.15 9.40
CA VAL A 12 3.66 5.63 10.72
C VAL A 12 3.77 7.17 10.83
N LEU A 13 4.71 7.80 10.12
CA LEU A 13 4.84 9.26 10.10
C LEU A 13 3.73 9.96 9.31
N VAL A 14 3.13 9.30 8.32
CA VAL A 14 2.03 9.86 7.52
C VAL A 14 0.70 9.80 8.29
N ALA A 15 0.46 8.74 9.06
CA ALA A 15 -0.76 8.59 9.86
C ALA A 15 -0.89 9.63 10.99
N CYS A 16 0.23 10.09 11.57
CA CYS A 16 0.21 11.10 12.64
C CYS A 16 0.02 12.55 12.16
N ALA A 17 0.11 12.84 10.86
CA ALA A 17 0.06 14.21 10.34
C ALA A 17 -1.35 14.73 10.01
N ILE A 18 -2.39 13.88 10.11
CA ILE A 18 -3.74 14.22 9.64
C ILE A 18 -4.50 15.14 10.62
N ILE A 19 -4.01 15.35 11.84
CA ILE A 19 -4.69 16.18 12.84
C ILE A 19 -3.83 17.39 13.19
N VAL A 20 -3.93 18.45 12.38
CA VAL A 20 -3.90 19.90 12.71
C VAL A 20 -3.39 20.66 11.49
N ALA A 21 -4.32 21.10 10.63
CA ALA A 21 -4.05 22.17 9.68
C ALA A 21 -5.33 22.95 9.40
N MET A 22 -5.79 23.71 10.41
CA MET A 22 -6.68 24.83 10.18
C MET A 22 -6.01 26.12 10.65
N THR A 23 -5.99 27.09 9.73
CA THR A 23 -5.70 28.53 9.89
C THR A 23 -4.25 29.00 9.73
N CYS A 24 -3.83 29.23 8.48
CA CYS A 24 -3.29 30.52 7.99
C CYS A 24 -2.92 30.37 6.50
N PRO A 25 -3.33 31.29 5.60
CA PRO A 25 -2.73 31.34 4.27
C PRO A 25 -1.31 31.89 4.43
N ALA A 26 -0.34 31.01 4.67
CA ALA A 26 1.05 31.37 4.42
C ALA A 26 1.14 31.71 2.93
N ALA A 27 1.57 32.93 2.59
CA ALA A 27 2.03 33.21 1.24
C ALA A 27 3.14 32.19 0.96
N LEU A 28 2.87 31.20 0.10
CA LEU A 28 3.86 30.20 -0.30
C LEU A 28 5.02 30.96 -0.92
N ALA A 29 6.13 31.06 -0.18
CA ALA A 29 7.36 31.62 -0.71
C ALA A 29 7.77 30.73 -1.89
N ALA A 30 8.01 31.35 -3.05
CA ALA A 30 8.43 30.63 -4.24
C ALA A 30 9.65 29.75 -3.90
N GLU A 31 9.57 28.46 -4.22
CA GLU A 31 10.64 27.52 -3.95
C GLU A 31 11.76 27.72 -4.98
N GLN A 32 13.00 27.87 -4.50
CA GLN A 32 14.17 27.94 -5.36
C GLN A 32 14.77 26.55 -5.53
N LEU A 33 14.72 26.04 -6.76
CA LEU A 33 15.34 24.77 -7.15
C LEU A 33 16.83 24.94 -7.43
N LEU A 34 17.55 23.82 -7.34
CA LEU A 34 18.94 23.68 -7.74
C LEU A 34 18.99 23.01 -9.11
N ARG A 35 19.95 23.40 -9.95
CA ARG A 35 20.22 22.63 -11.18
C ARG A 35 20.75 21.25 -10.80
N ALA A 36 20.15 20.21 -11.34
CA ALA A 36 20.61 18.84 -11.11
C ALA A 36 22.01 18.64 -11.72
N ASN A 37 22.88 17.88 -11.07
CA ASN A 37 24.21 17.58 -11.57
C ASN A 37 24.39 16.06 -11.71
N GLY A 38 24.88 15.61 -12.87
CA GLY A 38 25.11 14.18 -13.14
C GLY A 38 23.85 13.33 -13.31
N LYS A 39 22.66 13.94 -13.41
CA LYS A 39 21.35 13.26 -13.55
C LYS A 39 20.65 13.53 -14.88
N HIS A 40 21.37 14.09 -15.84
CA HIS A 40 20.82 14.44 -17.14
C HIS A 40 21.88 14.37 -18.24
N HIS A 41 21.41 14.26 -19.48
CA HIS A 41 22.22 14.33 -20.67
C HIS A 41 22.06 15.70 -21.34
N ASN A 42 23.18 16.32 -21.72
CA ASN A 42 23.22 17.57 -22.47
C ASN A 42 23.35 17.25 -23.95
N TYR A 43 22.52 17.85 -24.80
CA TYR A 43 22.58 17.66 -26.25
C TYR A 43 22.37 18.96 -27.01
N PHE A 44 22.74 18.98 -28.28
CA PHE A 44 22.57 20.12 -29.16
C PHE A 44 21.68 19.74 -30.35
N LEU A 45 20.66 20.55 -30.60
CA LEU A 45 19.80 20.42 -31.77
C LEU A 45 19.62 21.81 -32.39
N ASP A 46 19.88 21.94 -33.69
CA ASP A 46 19.85 23.22 -34.42
C ASP A 46 20.68 24.35 -33.78
N GLY A 47 21.85 23.99 -33.24
CA GLY A 47 22.75 24.96 -32.59
C GLY A 47 22.26 25.48 -31.24
N LYS A 48 21.17 24.91 -30.68
CA LYS A 48 20.66 25.23 -29.36
C LYS A 48 20.97 24.11 -28.36
N PRO A 49 21.42 24.43 -27.13
CA PRO A 49 21.64 23.44 -26.09
C PRO A 49 20.32 23.05 -25.43
N TYR A 50 20.19 21.76 -25.10
CA TYR A 50 19.07 21.18 -24.39
C TYR A 50 19.55 20.16 -23.36
N VAL A 51 18.65 19.81 -22.45
CA VAL A 51 18.86 18.81 -21.40
C VAL A 51 17.72 17.81 -21.42
N ILE A 52 18.03 16.53 -21.20
CA ILE A 52 17.06 15.46 -20.98
C ILE A 52 17.41 14.65 -19.73
N GLY A 53 16.43 14.43 -18.86
CA GLY A 53 16.60 13.78 -17.56
C GLY A 53 16.10 14.64 -16.41
N VAL A 54 16.72 14.51 -15.23
CA VAL A 54 16.41 15.39 -14.09
C VAL A 54 16.98 16.77 -14.39
N ASN A 55 16.11 17.77 -14.54
CA ASN A 55 16.51 19.14 -14.85
C ASN A 55 16.86 19.92 -13.59
N ALA A 56 16.14 19.68 -12.49
CA ALA A 56 16.30 20.40 -11.25
C ALA A 56 16.00 19.52 -10.04
N GLU A 57 16.44 19.97 -8.87
CA GLU A 57 16.25 19.31 -7.59
C GLU A 57 15.74 20.33 -6.56
N SER A 58 14.77 19.93 -5.73
CA SER A 58 14.44 20.71 -4.53
C SER A 58 15.54 20.60 -3.48
N ARG A 59 15.49 21.47 -2.47
CA ARG A 59 16.32 21.30 -1.27
C ARG A 59 15.99 20.04 -0.47
N SER A 60 14.77 19.53 -0.60
CA SER A 60 14.33 18.26 -0.01
C SER A 60 14.74 17.03 -0.84
N GLY A 61 15.41 17.21 -1.99
CA GLY A 61 15.87 16.11 -2.83
C GLY A 61 14.82 15.55 -3.80
N LYS A 62 13.66 16.21 -3.98
CA LYS A 62 12.70 15.85 -5.03
C LYS A 62 13.28 16.19 -6.40
N PHE A 63 13.13 15.28 -7.35
CA PHE A 63 13.61 15.45 -8.73
C PHE A 63 12.52 16.10 -9.60
N TYR A 64 12.93 17.05 -10.42
CA TYR A 64 12.07 17.76 -11.37
C TYR A 64 12.48 17.45 -12.80
N TYR A 65 11.51 16.99 -13.58
CA TYR A 65 11.68 16.66 -15.00
C TYR A 65 11.01 17.72 -15.87
N CYS A 66 11.65 18.12 -16.96
CA CYS A 66 11.03 19.04 -17.90
C CYS A 66 9.87 18.38 -18.64
N ARG A 67 8.79 19.15 -18.89
CA ARG A 67 7.71 18.78 -19.83
C ARG A 67 7.49 19.78 -20.96
N GLN A 68 8.39 20.77 -21.10
CA GLN A 68 8.30 21.83 -22.10
C GLN A 68 9.68 22.19 -22.64
N ILE A 69 10.14 21.46 -23.66
CA ILE A 69 11.55 21.46 -24.11
C ILE A 69 12.01 22.80 -24.69
N GLU A 70 11.11 23.58 -25.29
CA GLU A 70 11.41 24.87 -25.92
C GLU A 70 11.52 26.06 -24.95
N ARG A 71 11.29 25.84 -23.65
CA ARG A 71 11.42 26.88 -22.62
C ARG A 71 12.72 26.72 -21.83
N MET A 72 13.21 27.83 -21.30
CA MET A 72 14.30 27.82 -20.33
C MET A 72 13.70 27.94 -18.93
N THR A 73 14.17 27.13 -18.00
CA THR A 73 13.78 27.24 -16.60
C THR A 73 14.51 28.41 -15.92
N ASP A 74 13.82 29.08 -15.00
CA ASP A 74 14.37 30.03 -14.05
C ASP A 74 14.62 29.42 -12.67
N TYR A 75 14.36 28.11 -12.53
CA TYR A 75 14.49 27.31 -11.30
C TYR A 75 13.64 27.84 -10.13
N LYS A 76 12.56 28.57 -10.41
CA LYS A 76 11.67 29.12 -9.38
C LYS A 76 10.28 28.53 -9.51
N VAL A 77 9.87 27.75 -8.52
CA VAL A 77 8.51 27.21 -8.44
C VAL A 77 7.63 28.24 -7.74
N THR A 78 6.60 28.69 -8.44
CA THR A 78 5.64 29.66 -7.91
C THR A 78 4.36 29.01 -7.40
N GLU A 79 4.00 27.87 -8.00
CA GLU A 79 2.81 27.10 -7.70
C GLU A 79 3.03 25.64 -8.14
N THR A 80 2.33 24.71 -7.50
CA THR A 80 2.19 23.33 -7.96
C THR A 80 0.72 23.00 -8.15
N THR A 81 0.41 22.23 -9.19
CA THR A 81 -0.95 21.77 -9.45
C THR A 81 -0.94 20.26 -9.69
N THR A 82 -1.85 19.55 -9.05
CA THR A 82 -1.95 18.09 -9.21
C THR A 82 -2.39 17.72 -10.62
N VAL A 83 -1.64 16.80 -11.21
CA VAL A 83 -1.93 16.25 -12.52
C VAL A 83 -3.06 15.23 -12.41
N GLU A 84 -3.94 15.23 -13.41
CA GLU A 84 -5.05 14.28 -13.47
C GLU A 84 -4.55 12.83 -13.40
N ASN A 85 -5.27 11.99 -12.64
CA ASN A 85 -4.93 10.59 -12.38
C ASN A 85 -5.23 9.69 -13.59
N THR A 86 -4.50 9.90 -14.68
CA THR A 86 -4.49 9.06 -15.87
C THR A 86 -3.52 7.89 -15.70
N GLU A 87 -3.61 6.88 -16.56
CA GLU A 87 -2.64 5.77 -16.58
C GLU A 87 -1.21 6.27 -16.79
N ALA A 88 -1.01 7.21 -17.72
CA ALA A 88 0.30 7.82 -17.96
C ALA A 88 0.83 8.55 -16.72
N ALA A 89 -0.03 9.28 -15.99
CA ALA A 89 0.34 9.91 -14.73
C ALA A 89 0.76 8.88 -13.68
N ARG A 90 0.03 7.77 -13.52
CA ARG A 90 0.39 6.71 -12.57
C ARG A 90 1.73 6.07 -12.92
N ARG A 91 1.95 5.71 -14.19
CA ARG A 91 3.22 5.12 -14.68
C ARG A 91 4.40 6.04 -14.38
N LEU A 92 4.27 7.31 -14.73
CA LEU A 92 5.31 8.30 -14.47
C LEU A 92 5.49 8.59 -12.97
N ALA A 93 4.43 8.65 -12.17
CA ALA A 93 4.54 8.80 -10.72
C ALA A 93 5.33 7.64 -10.10
N TRP A 94 5.03 6.40 -10.50
CA TRP A 94 5.75 5.23 -10.04
C TRP A 94 7.22 5.28 -10.43
N LEU A 95 7.54 5.61 -11.69
CA LEU A 95 8.92 5.75 -12.15
C LEU A 95 9.65 6.85 -11.39
N LEU A 96 9.01 8.01 -11.19
CA LEU A 96 9.62 9.10 -10.43
C LEU A 96 9.88 8.66 -9.00
N SER A 97 8.96 7.93 -8.36
CA SER A 97 9.13 7.40 -7.00
C SER A 97 10.24 6.36 -6.90
N GLU A 98 10.26 5.36 -7.79
CA GLU A 98 11.24 4.27 -7.77
C GLU A 98 12.65 4.82 -8.01
N TYR A 99 12.79 5.75 -8.96
CA TYR A 99 14.08 6.32 -9.36
C TYR A 99 14.37 7.69 -8.69
N GLN A 100 13.71 8.03 -7.56
CA GLN A 100 13.97 9.26 -6.78
C GLN A 100 15.17 9.14 -5.84
N HIS A 101 16.32 8.72 -6.35
CA HIS A 101 17.52 8.55 -5.53
C HIS A 101 18.80 8.68 -6.35
N ASP A 102 19.88 9.14 -5.72
CA ASP A 102 21.19 9.27 -6.36
C ASP A 102 21.78 7.90 -6.78
N GLY A 103 22.58 7.91 -7.85
CA GLY A 103 23.38 6.75 -8.28
C GLY A 103 22.86 6.01 -9.51
N GLU A 104 21.64 6.31 -9.96
CA GLU A 104 21.12 5.75 -11.21
C GLU A 104 21.93 6.19 -12.44
N PRO A 105 22.06 5.34 -13.47
CA PRO A 105 22.64 5.73 -14.74
C PRO A 105 21.92 6.93 -15.35
N VAL A 106 22.66 7.86 -15.94
CA VAL A 106 22.09 9.00 -16.69
C VAL A 106 21.07 8.55 -17.75
N LEU A 107 21.28 7.37 -18.33
CA LEU A 107 20.36 6.77 -19.29
C LEU A 107 18.96 6.53 -18.70
N THR A 108 18.86 6.09 -17.43
CA THR A 108 17.59 5.89 -16.72
C THR A 108 16.86 7.22 -16.57
N TYR A 109 17.54 8.24 -16.06
CA TYR A 109 16.94 9.57 -15.92
C TYR A 109 16.51 10.15 -17.27
N ALA A 110 17.36 10.04 -18.29
CA ALA A 110 17.05 10.51 -19.64
C ALA A 110 15.83 9.79 -20.22
N ALA A 111 15.70 8.47 -20.02
CA ALA A 111 14.53 7.70 -20.44
C ALA A 111 13.25 8.17 -19.74
N ILE A 112 13.30 8.43 -18.43
CA ILE A 112 12.16 9.02 -17.69
C ILE A 112 11.83 10.41 -18.26
N GLY A 113 12.85 11.24 -18.55
CA GLY A 113 12.65 12.54 -19.19
C GLY A 113 11.96 12.43 -20.55
N VAL A 114 12.35 11.47 -21.38
CA VAL A 114 11.69 11.18 -22.66
C VAL A 114 10.22 10.81 -22.45
N LEU A 115 9.92 9.95 -21.46
CA LEU A 115 8.55 9.57 -21.13
C LEU A 115 7.72 10.75 -20.64
N VAL A 116 8.30 11.67 -19.85
CA VAL A 116 7.62 12.91 -19.45
C VAL A 116 7.26 13.73 -20.69
N HIS A 117 8.22 14.00 -21.57
CA HIS A 117 7.95 14.80 -22.78
C HIS A 117 6.97 14.11 -23.74
N ARG A 118 7.08 12.79 -23.93
CA ARG A 118 6.18 12.00 -24.78
C ARG A 118 4.71 12.10 -24.34
N ASN A 119 4.46 12.20 -23.04
CA ASN A 119 3.09 12.23 -22.51
C ASN A 119 2.58 13.66 -22.27
N TYR A 120 3.46 14.65 -22.11
CA TYR A 120 3.08 15.96 -21.57
C TYR A 120 3.64 17.18 -22.32
N ASP A 121 4.51 17.03 -23.32
CA ASP A 121 4.98 18.16 -24.15
C ASP A 121 4.15 18.33 -25.44
N ASP A 122 4.35 19.42 -26.16
CA ASP A 122 3.83 19.60 -27.52
C ASP A 122 4.55 18.63 -28.47
N GLN A 123 3.81 17.60 -28.92
CA GLN A 123 4.35 16.56 -29.78
C GLN A 123 4.80 17.07 -31.15
N LYS A 124 4.32 18.23 -31.61
CA LYS A 124 4.80 18.86 -32.86
C LYS A 124 6.24 19.33 -32.74
N VAL A 125 6.66 19.66 -31.52
CA VAL A 125 8.02 20.07 -31.17
C VAL A 125 8.82 18.84 -30.75
N TRP A 126 8.30 18.07 -29.80
CA TRP A 126 9.03 16.98 -29.14
C TRP A 126 9.47 15.86 -30.08
N ALA A 127 8.64 15.48 -31.07
CA ALA A 127 8.93 14.33 -31.94
C ALA A 127 10.33 14.39 -32.60
N ARG A 128 10.79 15.59 -32.96
CA ARG A 128 12.12 15.78 -33.53
C ARG A 128 13.25 15.59 -32.51
N HIS A 129 13.05 16.04 -31.28
CA HIS A 129 14.00 15.85 -30.19
C HIS A 129 14.14 14.37 -29.86
N GLU A 130 13.02 13.67 -29.76
CA GLU A 130 12.99 12.23 -29.49
C GLU A 130 13.76 11.44 -30.55
N GLN A 131 13.48 11.69 -31.83
CA GLN A 131 14.20 11.04 -32.94
C GLN A 131 15.71 11.31 -32.88
N TYR A 132 16.10 12.56 -32.62
CA TYR A 132 17.51 12.91 -32.46
C TYR A 132 18.15 12.15 -31.30
N LEU A 133 17.49 12.16 -30.13
CA LEU A 133 17.99 11.49 -28.91
C LEU A 133 18.15 9.98 -29.12
N PHE A 134 17.20 9.32 -29.78
CA PHE A 134 17.33 7.89 -30.10
C PHE A 134 18.47 7.59 -31.08
N SER A 135 18.79 8.52 -31.98
CA SER A 135 19.95 8.36 -32.87
C SER A 135 21.30 8.65 -32.20
N ALA A 136 21.30 9.48 -31.15
CA ALA A 136 22.52 9.99 -30.52
C ALA A 136 22.89 9.29 -29.21
N MET A 137 21.92 8.62 -28.57
CA MET A 137 22.09 7.95 -27.27
C MET A 137 21.76 6.46 -27.41
N ASP A 138 22.82 5.65 -27.53
CA ASP A 138 22.70 4.20 -27.62
C ASP A 138 21.89 3.62 -26.45
N GLY A 139 20.90 2.78 -26.77
CA GLY A 139 20.06 2.09 -25.79
C GLY A 139 18.94 2.93 -25.18
N LEU A 140 18.85 4.23 -25.48
CA LEU A 140 17.81 5.11 -24.90
C LEU A 140 16.39 4.64 -25.26
N GLU A 141 16.14 4.32 -26.53
CA GLU A 141 14.81 3.86 -26.96
C GLU A 141 14.40 2.56 -26.26
N SER A 142 15.34 1.61 -26.14
CA SER A 142 15.10 0.36 -25.41
C SER A 142 14.79 0.63 -23.94
N LYS A 143 15.54 1.53 -23.28
CA LYS A 143 15.32 1.86 -21.87
C LYS A 143 13.99 2.58 -21.66
N VAL A 144 13.57 3.45 -22.58
CA VAL A 144 12.25 4.10 -22.56
C VAL A 144 11.12 3.06 -22.58
N ASN A 145 11.21 2.09 -23.47
CA ASN A 145 10.20 1.03 -23.58
C ASN A 145 10.22 0.09 -22.35
N GLU A 146 11.41 -0.28 -21.89
CA GLU A 146 11.60 -1.08 -20.67
C GLU A 146 10.95 -0.43 -19.45
N LEU A 147 11.24 0.85 -19.18
CA LEU A 147 10.68 1.57 -18.03
C LEU A 147 9.17 1.74 -18.14
N TRP A 148 8.64 1.93 -19.34
CA TRP A 148 7.21 2.08 -19.55
C TRP A 148 6.44 0.79 -19.24
N GLU A 149 6.98 -0.35 -19.63
CA GLU A 149 6.44 -1.67 -19.32
C GLU A 149 6.66 -2.06 -17.85
N GLU A 150 7.83 -1.73 -17.29
CA GLU A 150 8.12 -1.96 -15.87
C GLU A 150 7.06 -1.29 -14.99
N ALA A 151 6.78 -0.02 -15.23
CA ALA A 151 5.76 0.72 -14.48
C ALA A 151 4.37 0.11 -14.62
N ALA A 152 4.02 -0.38 -15.81
CA ALA A 152 2.73 -1.04 -16.06
C ALA A 152 2.53 -2.25 -15.14
N ASN A 153 3.57 -3.07 -15.00
CA ASN A 153 3.55 -4.35 -14.29
C ASN A 153 3.78 -4.24 -12.78
N LYS A 154 3.97 -3.01 -12.27
CA LYS A 154 4.26 -2.74 -10.85
C LYS A 154 3.23 -1.85 -10.17
N LEU A 155 2.23 -1.40 -10.90
CA LEU A 155 1.25 -0.44 -10.42
C LEU A 155 -0.03 -1.12 -9.95
N PRO A 156 -0.40 -1.02 -8.66
CA PRO A 156 -1.72 -1.42 -8.23
C PRO A 156 -2.76 -0.43 -8.76
N VAL A 157 -3.83 -0.97 -9.36
CA VAL A 157 -5.00 -0.18 -9.80
C VAL A 157 -6.31 -0.70 -9.20
N SER A 158 -6.28 -1.86 -8.56
CA SER A 158 -7.40 -2.45 -7.85
C SER A 158 -6.89 -3.48 -6.83
N SER A 159 -7.79 -3.99 -6.01
CA SER A 159 -7.53 -5.08 -5.07
C SER A 159 -8.57 -6.19 -5.21
N ARG A 160 -8.14 -7.40 -4.88
CA ARG A 160 -9.00 -8.55 -4.64
C ARG A 160 -9.00 -8.83 -3.15
N VAL A 161 -10.19 -8.80 -2.56
CA VAL A 161 -10.37 -9.01 -1.13
C VAL A 161 -11.37 -10.14 -0.89
N THR A 162 -10.96 -11.13 -0.11
CA THR A 162 -11.84 -12.24 0.29
C THR A 162 -11.80 -12.44 1.79
N ARG A 163 -12.97 -12.70 2.39
CA ARG A 163 -13.12 -13.01 3.82
C ARG A 163 -13.35 -14.50 4.01
N ASP A 164 -12.73 -15.05 5.05
CA ASP A 164 -13.01 -16.40 5.54
C ASP A 164 -13.27 -16.38 7.05
N ASP A 165 -14.24 -17.17 7.51
CA ASP A 165 -14.72 -17.19 8.88
C ASP A 165 -14.09 -18.34 9.65
N ARG A 166 -13.31 -18.03 10.69
CA ARG A 166 -12.54 -19.03 11.43
C ARG A 166 -13.25 -19.54 12.66
N GLN A 167 -14.03 -18.68 13.33
CA GLN A 167 -14.85 -19.04 14.51
C GLN A 167 -16.27 -18.49 14.38
N GLY A 168 -16.98 -18.85 13.32
CA GLY A 168 -18.30 -18.28 13.03
C GLY A 168 -18.23 -16.75 12.89
N LEU A 169 -19.11 -16.02 13.57
CA LEU A 169 -19.17 -14.55 13.50
C LEU A 169 -18.19 -13.82 14.44
N ARG A 170 -17.29 -14.55 15.12
CA ARG A 170 -16.40 -13.99 16.17
C ARG A 170 -15.03 -13.59 15.67
N SER A 171 -14.50 -14.29 14.67
CA SER A 171 -13.20 -14.00 14.11
C SER A 171 -13.07 -14.58 12.72
N GLY A 172 -12.21 -13.97 11.94
CA GLY A 172 -11.97 -14.38 10.57
C GLY A 172 -10.63 -13.90 10.06
N SER A 173 -10.43 -14.12 8.78
CA SER A 173 -9.28 -13.60 8.05
C SER A 173 -9.74 -12.87 6.80
N LEU A 174 -8.97 -11.86 6.45
CA LEU A 174 -9.10 -11.06 5.24
C LEU A 174 -7.86 -11.34 4.38
N PHE A 175 -8.07 -11.96 3.25
CA PHE A 175 -7.04 -12.12 2.23
C PHE A 175 -7.10 -10.92 1.28
N VAL A 176 -5.95 -10.28 1.08
CA VAL A 176 -5.79 -9.08 0.27
C VAL A 176 -4.73 -9.33 -0.80
N GLN A 177 -5.06 -9.07 -2.05
CA GLN A 177 -4.12 -9.11 -3.18
C GLN A 177 -4.31 -7.85 -4.01
N LEU A 178 -3.23 -7.16 -4.37
CA LEU A 178 -3.29 -6.00 -5.27
C LEU A 178 -3.11 -6.46 -6.71
N LEU A 179 -3.80 -5.78 -7.63
CA LEU A 179 -3.82 -6.15 -9.05
C LEU A 179 -3.46 -4.95 -9.93
N ASP A 180 -2.72 -5.22 -11.01
CA ASP A 180 -2.48 -4.25 -12.08
C ASP A 180 -3.68 -4.11 -13.04
N ALA A 181 -3.54 -3.27 -14.06
CA ALA A 181 -4.58 -3.02 -15.05
C ALA A 181 -4.94 -4.24 -15.93
N SER A 182 -4.07 -5.24 -15.97
CA SER A 182 -4.33 -6.53 -16.65
C SER A 182 -4.95 -7.58 -15.72
N GLY A 183 -5.13 -7.25 -14.44
CA GLY A 183 -5.63 -8.15 -13.40
C GLY A 183 -4.58 -9.13 -12.88
N GLN A 184 -3.30 -8.91 -13.17
CA GLN A 184 -2.20 -9.70 -12.61
C GLN A 184 -1.83 -9.21 -11.20
N PRO A 185 -1.41 -10.10 -10.30
CA PRO A 185 -0.97 -9.71 -8.97
C PRO A 185 0.26 -8.80 -9.01
N VAL A 186 0.25 -7.77 -8.18
CA VAL A 186 1.40 -6.88 -7.93
C VAL A 186 1.63 -6.71 -6.45
N GLU A 187 2.88 -6.43 -6.10
CA GLU A 187 3.26 -6.12 -4.73
C GLU A 187 2.96 -4.65 -4.41
N GLY A 188 2.63 -4.35 -3.16
CA GLY A 188 2.44 -2.96 -2.74
C GLY A 188 1.88 -2.80 -1.34
N VAL A 189 1.82 -1.56 -0.87
CA VAL A 189 1.23 -1.24 0.43
C VAL A 189 -0.28 -1.15 0.31
N PHE A 190 -0.98 -1.86 1.19
CA PHE A 190 -2.42 -1.74 1.37
C PHE A 190 -2.74 -1.22 2.78
N THR A 191 -3.93 -0.66 2.92
CA THR A 191 -4.49 -0.26 4.19
C THR A 191 -5.89 -0.83 4.28
N ALA A 192 -6.19 -1.51 5.38
CA ALA A 192 -7.50 -2.06 5.66
C ALA A 192 -8.07 -1.37 6.90
N THR A 193 -9.33 -0.96 6.85
CA THR A 193 -10.01 -0.26 7.95
C THR A 193 -11.34 -0.95 8.25
N ILE A 194 -11.56 -1.26 9.52
CA ILE A 194 -12.78 -1.84 10.06
C ILE A 194 -13.62 -0.72 10.68
N GLU A 195 -14.86 -0.58 10.20
CA GLU A 195 -15.90 0.22 10.82
C GLU A 195 -16.97 -0.72 11.41
N GLY A 196 -17.09 -0.76 12.74
CA GLY A 196 -18.03 -1.64 13.43
C GLY A 196 -17.42 -2.28 14.68
N PRO A 197 -18.12 -3.22 15.33
CA PRO A 197 -17.66 -3.85 16.57
C PRO A 197 -16.66 -4.99 16.29
N ALA A 198 -15.55 -4.68 15.63
CA ALA A 198 -14.43 -5.58 15.35
C ALA A 198 -13.11 -4.79 15.22
N VAL A 199 -11.98 -5.46 15.43
CA VAL A 199 -10.62 -4.90 15.27
C VAL A 199 -9.67 -5.95 14.66
N PHE A 200 -8.52 -5.51 14.16
CA PHE A 200 -7.48 -6.41 13.66
C PHE A 200 -6.62 -6.98 14.80
N ASP A 201 -6.18 -8.22 14.67
CA ASP A 201 -5.53 -8.98 15.75
C ASP A 201 -4.08 -8.53 16.06
N GLU A 202 -3.39 -7.87 15.14
CA GLU A 202 -1.96 -7.54 15.31
C GLU A 202 -1.74 -6.54 16.46
N ASP A 203 -2.59 -5.51 16.52
CA ASP A 203 -2.47 -4.40 17.46
C ASP A 203 -3.81 -4.06 18.17
N ASP A 204 -4.87 -4.84 18.00
CA ASP A 204 -6.24 -4.56 18.48
C ASP A 204 -6.82 -3.22 17.99
N GLU A 205 -6.35 -2.75 16.83
CA GLU A 205 -6.74 -1.47 16.22
C GLU A 205 -7.72 -1.67 15.04
N PRO A 206 -8.56 -0.66 14.72
CA PRO A 206 -9.48 -0.74 13.58
C PRO A 206 -8.79 -0.57 12.23
N THR A 207 -7.49 -0.26 12.19
CA THR A 207 -6.74 -0.07 10.94
C THR A 207 -5.49 -0.95 10.93
N ALA A 208 -5.28 -1.64 9.82
CA ALA A 208 -4.08 -2.42 9.54
C ALA A 208 -3.40 -1.92 8.26
N VAL A 209 -2.09 -1.70 8.33
CA VAL A 209 -1.26 -1.38 7.16
C VAL A 209 -0.38 -2.57 6.85
N GLY A 210 -0.45 -3.07 5.63
CA GLY A 210 0.27 -4.28 5.22
C GLY A 210 0.95 -4.15 3.88
N TRP A 211 1.85 -5.08 3.60
CA TRP A 211 2.44 -5.29 2.28
C TRP A 211 1.74 -6.49 1.62
N ALA A 212 1.08 -6.27 0.49
CA ALA A 212 0.54 -7.34 -0.35
C ALA A 212 1.69 -7.98 -1.12
N GLU A 213 1.92 -9.28 -0.91
CA GLU A 213 2.81 -10.08 -1.75
C GLU A 213 2.07 -10.53 -3.03
N LEU A 214 2.78 -11.03 -4.04
CA LEU A 214 2.15 -11.52 -5.28
C LEU A 214 1.11 -12.63 -5.04
N GLU A 215 1.37 -13.50 -4.06
CA GLU A 215 0.45 -14.56 -3.62
C GLU A 215 -0.71 -14.05 -2.77
N GLY A 216 -0.72 -12.76 -2.43
CA GLY A 216 -1.63 -12.10 -1.51
C GLY A 216 -1.18 -12.25 -0.05
N THR A 217 -1.76 -11.41 0.80
CA THR A 217 -1.45 -11.31 2.23
C THR A 217 -2.71 -11.52 3.05
N THR A 218 -2.60 -12.24 4.15
CA THR A 218 -3.73 -12.48 5.06
C THR A 218 -3.58 -11.63 6.32
N VAL A 219 -4.60 -10.84 6.65
CA VAL A 219 -4.74 -10.18 7.95
C VAL A 219 -5.90 -10.79 8.73
N TYR A 220 -5.84 -10.68 10.04
CA TYR A 220 -6.75 -11.36 10.96
C TYR A 220 -7.54 -10.36 11.76
N TRP A 221 -8.79 -10.68 12.07
CA TRP A 221 -9.68 -9.82 12.84
C TRP A 221 -10.53 -10.63 13.81
N HIS A 222 -10.98 -9.96 14.87
CA HIS A 222 -11.95 -10.49 15.80
C HIS A 222 -13.01 -9.45 16.19
N ALA A 223 -14.18 -9.96 16.58
CA ALA A 223 -15.32 -9.17 17.02
C ALA A 223 -15.10 -8.65 18.45
N THR A 224 -15.37 -7.37 18.67
CA THR A 224 -15.38 -6.74 20.00
C THR A 224 -16.80 -6.62 20.56
N GLY A 225 -17.82 -6.83 19.72
CA GLY A 225 -19.24 -6.80 20.10
C GLY A 225 -20.11 -7.50 19.07
N ALA A 226 -21.41 -7.20 19.08
CA ALA A 226 -22.36 -7.69 18.07
C ALA A 226 -22.86 -6.53 17.21
N GLY A 227 -22.91 -6.73 15.89
CA GLY A 227 -23.39 -5.72 14.96
C GLY A 227 -22.80 -5.85 13.55
N GLU A 228 -23.17 -4.92 12.69
CA GLU A 228 -22.62 -4.82 11.34
C GLU A 228 -21.18 -4.31 11.36
N VAL A 229 -20.34 -4.89 10.51
CA VAL A 229 -18.95 -4.53 10.25
C VAL A 229 -18.78 -4.24 8.77
N ASN A 230 -18.12 -3.12 8.48
CA ASN A 230 -17.69 -2.72 7.16
C ASN A 230 -16.15 -2.73 7.12
N ILE A 231 -15.56 -3.53 6.25
CA ILE A 231 -14.11 -3.53 6.00
C ILE A 231 -13.86 -2.83 4.67
N LYS A 232 -13.16 -1.70 4.74
CA LYS A 232 -12.62 -1.01 3.58
C LYS A 232 -11.18 -1.45 3.37
N VAL A 233 -10.82 -1.74 2.13
CA VAL A 233 -9.43 -1.98 1.75
C VAL A 233 -9.07 -1.00 0.65
N GLY A 234 -7.98 -0.30 0.88
CA GLY A 234 -7.34 0.58 -0.07
C GLY A 234 -5.88 0.23 -0.29
N TYR A 235 -5.27 0.90 -1.25
CA TYR A 235 -3.86 0.75 -1.57
C TYR A 235 -3.18 2.10 -1.72
N GLN A 236 -1.88 2.14 -1.48
CA GLN A 236 -1.09 3.34 -1.66
C GLN A 236 -0.70 3.50 -3.13
N SER A 237 -0.82 4.72 -3.62
CA SER A 237 -0.36 5.14 -4.94
C SER A 237 0.35 6.48 -4.82
N VAL A 238 1.24 6.80 -5.75
CA VAL A 238 1.85 8.13 -5.85
C VAL A 238 1.22 8.92 -7.00
N GLY A 239 1.19 10.24 -6.85
CA GLY A 239 0.70 11.16 -7.87
C GLY A 239 1.83 11.93 -8.56
N LEU A 240 1.45 12.78 -9.51
CA LEU A 240 2.33 13.79 -10.08
C LEU A 240 1.74 15.16 -9.87
N ASP A 241 2.63 16.13 -9.66
CA ASP A 241 2.31 17.54 -9.76
C ASP A 241 3.04 18.16 -10.94
N GLU A 242 2.40 19.15 -11.55
CA GLU A 242 3.04 20.12 -12.42
C GLU A 242 3.51 21.30 -11.57
N ALA A 243 4.80 21.58 -11.63
CA ALA A 243 5.40 22.76 -11.03
C ALA A 243 5.47 23.90 -12.04
N VAL A 244 4.89 25.04 -11.65
CA VAL A 244 4.89 26.27 -12.44
C VAL A 244 6.23 27.00 -12.24
N THR A 245 7.13 26.82 -13.21
CA THR A 245 8.35 27.62 -13.42
C THR A 245 8.31 28.27 -14.80
N ALA A 246 9.31 29.08 -15.19
CA ALA A 246 9.41 29.57 -16.57
C ALA A 246 9.42 28.45 -17.64
N GLN A 247 9.81 27.23 -17.25
CA GLN A 247 9.63 25.97 -17.98
C GLN A 247 8.79 25.02 -17.13
N LYS A 248 7.63 24.58 -17.60
CA LYS A 248 6.81 23.64 -16.82
C LYS A 248 7.59 22.36 -16.52
N MET A 249 7.48 21.88 -15.27
CA MET A 249 8.16 20.69 -14.80
C MET A 249 7.19 19.71 -14.15
N MET A 250 7.51 18.43 -14.20
CA MET A 250 6.84 17.35 -13.49
C MET A 250 7.64 16.97 -12.27
N VAL A 251 6.95 16.78 -11.15
CA VAL A 251 7.54 16.37 -9.88
C VAL A 251 6.63 15.33 -9.20
N LEU A 252 7.23 14.46 -8.40
CA LEU A 252 6.52 13.48 -7.60
C LEU A 252 5.65 14.17 -6.54
N ASN A 253 4.34 13.87 -6.56
CA ASN A 253 3.42 14.22 -5.49
C ASN A 253 3.50 13.18 -4.38
N ASP A 254 3.02 13.54 -3.20
CA ASP A 254 3.01 12.70 -2.03
C ASP A 254 2.11 11.45 -2.23
N VAL A 255 2.31 10.46 -1.37
CA VAL A 255 1.56 9.20 -1.40
C VAL A 255 0.09 9.49 -1.09
N VAL A 256 -0.80 8.92 -1.90
CA VAL A 256 -2.25 9.01 -1.78
C VAL A 256 -2.81 7.61 -1.57
N GLU A 257 -3.65 7.49 -0.54
CA GLU A 257 -4.44 6.28 -0.29
C GLU A 257 -5.65 6.21 -1.23
N ARG A 258 -5.87 5.05 -1.82
CA ARG A 258 -6.97 4.78 -2.76
C ARG A 258 -7.89 3.75 -2.15
N GLU A 259 -9.09 4.15 -1.77
CA GLU A 259 -10.15 3.21 -1.43
C GLU A 259 -10.57 2.42 -2.67
N ASP A 260 -10.74 1.10 -2.52
CA ASP A 260 -11.06 0.22 -3.64
C ASP A 260 -12.16 -0.79 -3.31
N SER A 261 -12.00 -1.55 -2.23
CA SER A 261 -12.89 -2.65 -1.88
C SER A 261 -13.65 -2.37 -0.58
N LEU A 262 -14.92 -2.78 -0.54
CA LEU A 262 -15.78 -2.73 0.64
C LEU A 262 -16.44 -4.08 0.87
N LEU A 263 -16.29 -4.64 2.07
CA LEU A 263 -16.97 -5.85 2.53
C LEU A 263 -17.88 -5.50 3.72
N THR A 264 -19.14 -5.92 3.66
CA THR A 264 -20.11 -5.73 4.74
C THR A 264 -20.59 -7.08 5.27
N PHE A 265 -20.55 -7.29 6.58
CA PHE A 265 -21.03 -8.51 7.24
C PHE A 265 -21.42 -8.25 8.69
N ASN A 266 -22.09 -9.20 9.35
CA ASN A 266 -22.40 -9.10 10.76
C ASN A 266 -21.41 -9.92 11.60
N VAL A 267 -21.07 -9.39 12.78
CA VAL A 267 -20.28 -10.08 13.80
C VAL A 267 -21.10 -10.29 15.06
N ASP A 268 -20.70 -11.25 15.87
CA ASP A 268 -21.31 -11.50 17.17
C ASP A 268 -20.26 -11.96 18.18
N ASN A 269 -20.13 -11.21 19.28
CA ASN A 269 -19.29 -11.54 20.43
C ASN A 269 -20.10 -11.99 21.66
N LEU A 270 -21.37 -12.39 21.49
CA LEU A 270 -22.15 -12.95 22.58
C LEU A 270 -21.44 -14.21 23.09
N TYR A 271 -20.92 -14.12 24.33
CA TYR A 271 -20.58 -15.26 25.15
C TYR A 271 -21.81 -16.17 25.16
N ALA A 272 -21.80 -17.28 24.42
CA ALA A 272 -22.49 -18.44 24.90
C ALA A 272 -21.66 -18.86 26.12
N PRO A 273 -22.11 -18.66 27.37
CA PRO A 273 -21.51 -19.42 28.45
C PRO A 273 -21.52 -20.86 27.97
N GLU A 274 -20.41 -21.57 28.14
CA GLU A 274 -20.44 -23.02 28.10
C GLU A 274 -21.65 -23.39 28.93
N GLN A 275 -22.66 -23.96 28.27
CA GLN A 275 -23.86 -24.38 28.95
C GLN A 275 -23.30 -25.41 29.92
N GLU A 276 -23.14 -25.03 31.19
CA GLU A 276 -22.96 -26.00 32.26
C GLU A 276 -24.12 -26.94 32.00
N MET A 277 -23.79 -28.13 31.47
CA MET A 277 -24.74 -29.22 31.44
C MET A 277 -25.37 -29.17 32.82
N PRO A 278 -26.71 -29.12 32.94
CA PRO A 278 -27.32 -29.13 34.25
C PRO A 278 -26.60 -30.25 34.97
N GLN A 279 -25.90 -29.91 36.07
CA GLN A 279 -25.40 -30.94 36.94
C GLN A 279 -26.67 -31.66 37.37
N THR A 280 -27.01 -32.72 36.63
CA THR A 280 -27.90 -33.74 37.10
C THR A 280 -27.13 -34.25 38.29
N GLY A 281 -27.45 -33.67 39.46
CA GLY A 281 -27.18 -34.21 40.77
C GLY A 281 -27.93 -35.53 40.88
N SER A 282 -27.58 -36.48 40.02
CA SER A 282 -27.77 -37.88 40.23
C SER A 282 -26.56 -38.30 41.02
N SER A 283 -26.79 -38.51 42.30
CA SER A 283 -25.87 -39.03 43.29
C SER A 283 -25.27 -40.37 42.84
N MET A 284 -24.29 -40.35 41.94
CA MET A 284 -23.47 -41.53 41.63
C MET A 284 -22.67 -41.99 42.86
N GLY A 285 -22.43 -41.10 43.83
CA GLY A 285 -21.86 -41.44 45.13
C GLY A 285 -22.78 -42.29 46.03
N LEU A 286 -24.10 -42.29 45.79
CA LEU A 286 -25.06 -43.05 46.59
C LEU A 286 -25.31 -44.46 46.01
N VAL A 287 -25.13 -44.64 44.69
CA VAL A 287 -25.28 -45.94 44.02
C VAL A 287 -24.02 -46.82 44.19
N LEU A 288 -22.82 -46.23 44.23
CA LEU A 288 -21.58 -46.98 44.52
C LEU A 288 -21.43 -47.35 46.01
N GLY A 289 -21.96 -46.54 46.94
CA GLY A 289 -21.96 -46.85 48.37
C GLY A 289 -22.91 -47.99 48.76
N LEU A 290 -24.04 -48.15 48.05
CA LEU A 290 -25.00 -49.23 48.28
C LEU A 290 -24.55 -50.59 47.71
N ALA A 291 -23.74 -50.60 46.65
CA ALA A 291 -23.19 -51.84 46.09
C ALA A 291 -22.09 -52.48 46.97
N ALA A 292 -21.31 -51.66 47.69
CA ALA A 292 -20.27 -52.15 48.60
C ALA A 292 -20.83 -52.72 49.91
N ALA A 293 -21.93 -52.16 50.43
CA ALA A 293 -22.55 -52.66 51.67
C ALA A 293 -23.27 -54.01 51.48
N VAL A 294 -23.83 -54.28 50.30
CA VAL A 294 -24.53 -55.55 50.02
C VAL A 294 -23.56 -56.73 49.82
N MET A 295 -22.35 -56.49 49.31
CA MET A 295 -21.33 -57.56 49.20
C MET A 295 -20.67 -57.94 50.54
N CYS A 296 -20.54 -57.00 51.48
CA CYS A 296 -19.99 -57.31 52.81
C CYS A 296 -20.97 -58.11 53.70
N CYS A 297 -22.28 -57.95 53.55
CA CYS A 297 -23.26 -58.78 54.26
C CYS A 297 -23.37 -60.21 53.69
N GLY A 298 -23.14 -60.41 52.39
CA GLY A 298 -23.15 -61.73 51.74
C GLY A 298 -21.94 -62.60 52.11
N ALA A 299 -20.76 -62.01 52.28
CA ALA A 299 -19.53 -62.74 52.64
C ALA A 299 -19.51 -63.21 54.10
N PHE A 300 -20.15 -62.47 55.03
CA PHE A 300 -20.24 -62.88 56.44
C PHE A 300 -21.25 -64.01 56.69
N MET A 301 -22.34 -64.11 55.90
CA MET A 301 -23.30 -65.22 56.02
C MET A 301 -22.76 -66.54 55.43
N LEU A 302 -21.89 -66.51 54.42
CA LEU A 302 -21.26 -67.71 53.86
C LEU A 302 -20.08 -68.26 54.70
N TYR A 303 -19.47 -67.44 55.55
CA TYR A 303 -18.42 -67.89 56.48
C TYR A 303 -18.98 -68.53 57.77
N ALA A 304 -20.22 -68.20 58.15
CA ALA A 304 -20.88 -68.76 59.35
C ALA A 304 -21.57 -70.13 59.13
N VAL A 305 -21.81 -70.54 57.87
CA VAL A 305 -22.42 -71.86 57.55
C VAL A 305 -21.38 -72.96 57.33
N ARG A 306 -20.07 -72.63 57.25
CA ARG A 306 -18.99 -73.61 57.01
C ARG A 306 -18.25 -74.07 58.27
N ARG A 307 -18.74 -73.71 59.46
CA ARG A 307 -18.31 -74.25 60.77
C ARG A 307 -19.53 -74.69 61.60
N ARG A 308 -20.23 -75.71 61.12
CA ARG A 308 -20.86 -76.75 61.93
C ARG A 308 -20.66 -78.08 61.22
#